data_AF-A0A739HNA0-F1
#
_entry.id   AF-A0A739HNA0-F1
#
_cell.length_a   1.000
_cell.length_b   1.000
_cell.length_c   1.000
_cell.angle_alpha   90.00
_cell.angle_beta   90.00
_cell.angle_gamma   90.00
#
_symmetry.space_group_name_H-M   'P 1'
#
loop_
_entity.id
_entity.type
_entity.pdbx_description
1 polymer ?
#
loop_
_entity_poly.entity_id
_entity_poly.type
_entity_poly.pdbx_seq_one_letter_code
_entity_poly.pdbx_strand_id
1 'polypeptide(L)' 'LYEFRDSSGTVYVDIDNKYWMGQTASPADKVHIEGEVDRDWDGIKIDVKNIRVMK' A
#
# COMPACT_ATOMS: atom_id res chain seq x y z
N LEU A 1 5.23 1.70 7.05
CA LEU A 1 4.02 0.89 7.34
C LEU A 1 2.76 1.74 7.34
N TYR A 2 1.78 1.36 6.52
CA TYR A 2 0.46 1.97 6.38
C TYR A 2 -0.62 0.87 6.41
N GLU A 3 -1.85 1.23 6.78
CA GLU A 3 -3.02 0.36 6.60
C GLU A 3 -3.65 0.63 5.23
N PHE A 4 -3.81 -0.41 4.42
CA PHE A 4 -4.58 -0.37 3.18
C PHE A 4 -5.91 -1.09 3.38
N ARG A 5 -6.99 -0.51 2.86
CA ARG A 5 -8.35 -1.04 3.02
C ARG A 5 -9.07 -1.09 1.69
N ASP A 6 -9.72 -2.21 1.43
CA ASP A 6 -10.70 -2.37 0.36
C ASP A 6 -12.00 -2.98 0.89
N SER A 7 -12.91 -3.40 0.00
CA SER A 7 -14.19 -4.00 0.40
C SER A 7 -14.05 -5.39 1.03
N SER A 8 -12.89 -6.04 0.90
CA SER A 8 -12.62 -7.37 1.46
C SER A 8 -12.01 -7.31 2.87
N GLY A 9 -11.35 -6.21 3.22
CA GLY A 9 -10.78 -6.01 4.54
C GLY A 9 -9.58 -5.07 4.53
N THR A 10 -8.63 -5.34 5.44
CA THR A 10 -7.45 -4.51 5.66
C THR A 10 -6.18 -5.34 5.61
N VAL A 11 -5.11 -4.76 5.08
CA VAL A 11 -3.76 -5.33 5.11
C VAL A 11 -2.74 -4.23 5.42
N TYR A 12 -1.65 -4.59 6.07
CA TYR A 12 -0.53 -3.67 6.26
C TYR A 12 0.38 -3.67 5.04
N VAL A 13 0.74 -2.48 4.58
CA VAL A 13 1.64 -2.29 3.45
C VAL A 13 2.85 -1.47 3.89
N ASP A 14 4.03 -1.83 3.42
CA ASP A 14 5.20 -0.99 3.57
C ASP A 14 5.51 -0.27 2.26
N ILE A 15 5.64 1.05 2.34
CA ILE A 15 5.78 1.93 1.18
C ILE A 15 6.96 2.85 1.43
N ASP A 16 8.05 2.59 0.71
CA ASP A 16 9.20 3.48 0.66
C ASP A 16 8.81 4.81 -0.03
N ASN A 17 9.32 5.93 0.49
CA ASN A 17 9.06 7.26 -0.04
C ASN A 17 9.36 7.38 -1.55
N LYS A 18 10.35 6.65 -2.06
CA LYS A 18 10.74 6.69 -3.49
C LYS A 18 9.61 6.28 -4.43
N TYR A 19 8.66 5.45 -3.99
CA TYR A 19 7.58 4.95 -4.85
C TYR A 19 6.44 5.96 -5.05
N TRP A 20 6.38 7.02 -4.23
CA TRP A 20 5.36 8.05 -4.39
C TRP A 20 5.59 8.92 -5.64
N MET A 21 6.84 9.07 -6.09
CA MET A 21 7.17 9.81 -7.31
C MET A 21 6.52 11.21 -7.38
N GLY A 22 6.44 11.90 -6.23
CA GLY A 22 5.84 13.23 -6.10
C GLY A 22 4.31 13.26 -5.98
N GLN A 23 3.64 12.10 -6.02
CA GLN A 23 2.21 12.00 -5.72
C GLN A 23 1.96 12.17 -4.22
N THR A 24 0.77 12.65 -3.88
CA THR A 24 0.30 12.75 -2.50
C THR A 24 -1.07 12.09 -2.41
N ALA A 25 -1.30 11.34 -1.33
CA ALA A 25 -2.60 10.73 -1.04
C ALA A 25 -3.04 11.07 0.38
N SER A 26 -4.34 11.22 0.55
CA SER A 26 -5.05 11.28 1.81
C SER A 26 -5.81 9.97 2.05
N PRO A 27 -6.30 9.71 3.29
CA PRO A 27 -7.12 8.53 3.56
C PRO A 27 -8.43 8.43 2.76
N ALA A 28 -8.87 9.51 2.11
CA ALA A 28 -10.07 9.54 1.27
C ALA A 28 -9.78 9.14 -0.20
N ASP A 29 -8.52 9.14 -0.62
CA ASP A 29 -8.15 8.86 -2.00
C ASP A 29 -8.13 7.37 -2.28
N LYS A 30 -8.58 6.99 -3.49
CA LYS A 30 -8.38 5.63 -3.99
C LYS A 30 -6.98 5.51 -4.55
N VAL A 31 -6.28 4.44 -4.19
CA VAL A 31 -4.94 4.15 -4.69
C VAL A 31 -4.89 2.72 -5.23
N HIS A 32 -4.09 2.52 -6.26
CA HIS A 32 -3.69 1.20 -6.74
C HIS A 32 -2.26 0.94 -6.30
N ILE A 33 -2.02 -0.21 -5.68
CA ILE A 33 -0.70 -0.62 -5.19
C ILE A 33 -0.31 -1.97 -5.79
N GLU A 34 0.97 -2.11 -6.11
CA GLU A 34 1.56 -3.36 -6.59
C GLU A 34 2.81 -3.65 -5.76
N GLY A 35 2.96 -4.89 -5.32
CA GLY A 35 4.03 -5.27 -4.41
C GLY A 35 4.16 -6.77 -4.23
N GLU A 36 5.15 -7.15 -3.44
CA GLU A 36 5.39 -8.53 -3.07
C GLU A 36 4.61 -8.86 -1.80
N VAL A 37 3.92 -10.01 -1.80
CA VAL A 37 3.29 -10.52 -0.58
C VAL A 37 4.39 -11.13 0.28
N ASP A 38 4.65 -10.51 1.42
CA ASP A 38 5.54 -11.05 2.43
C ASP A 38 4.72 -11.71 3.53
N ARG A 39 5.08 -12.95 3.86
CA ARG A 39 4.37 -13.75 4.86
C ARG A 39 5.36 -14.25 5.88
N ASP A 40 5.33 -13.60 7.03
CA ASP A 40 6.10 -13.97 8.20
C ASP A 40 5.20 -14.57 9.29
N TRP A 41 5.84 -15.06 10.34
CA TRP A 41 5.18 -15.62 11.51
C TRP A 41 4.25 -14.63 12.22
N ASP A 42 4.44 -13.32 12.02
CA ASP A 42 3.67 -12.23 12.63
C ASP A 42 2.51 -11.72 11.75
N GLY A 43 2.37 -12.20 10.51
CA GLY A 43 1.26 -11.85 9.63
C GLY A 43 1.62 -11.74 8.16
N ILE A 44 0.69 -11.17 7.39
CA ILE A 44 0.88 -10.85 5.97
C ILE A 44 1.10 -9.35 5.85
N LYS A 45 2.17 -8.98 5.14
CA LYS A 45 2.48 -7.60 4.74
C LYS A 45 2.66 -7.55 3.22
N ILE A 46 2.51 -6.37 2.66
CA ILE A 46 2.81 -6.13 1.24
C ILE A 46 3.97 -5.14 1.15
N ASP A 47 5.07 -5.58 0.56
CA ASP A 47 6.21 -4.74 0.22
C ASP A 47 5.94 -4.04 -1.11
N VAL A 48 5.47 -2.80 -1.04
CA VAL A 48 5.01 -2.05 -2.21
C VAL A 48 6.19 -1.65 -3.09
N LYS A 49 6.08 -1.92 -4.39
CA LYS A 49 7.04 -1.52 -5.43
C LYS A 49 6.46 -0.46 -6.39
N ASN A 50 5.14 -0.26 -6.39
CA ASN A 50 4.47 0.80 -7.14
C ASN A 50 3.21 1.28 -6.41
N ILE A 51 2.99 2.60 -6.41
CA ILE A 51 1.74 3.21 -5.96
C ILE A 51 1.28 4.27 -6.95
N ARG A 52 -0.03 4.26 -7.22
CA ARG A 52 -0.69 5.25 -8.06
C ARG A 52 -1.95 5.77 -7.40
N VAL A 53 -2.04 7.09 -7.26
CA VAL A 53 -3.28 7.75 -6.83
C VAL A 53 -4.25 7.76 -8.00
N MET A 54 -5.44 7.22 -7.78
CA MET A 54 -6.51 7.16 -8.79
C MET A 54 -7.27 8.48 -8.77
N LYS A 55 -7.62 8.98 -9.96
CA LYS A 55 -8.47 10.17 -10.14
C LYS A 55 -9.92 9.77 -10.35
#